data_AF-A0A924MIH2-F1
#
_entry.id   AF-A0A924MIH2-F1
#
_cell.length_a   1.000
_cell.length_b   1.000
_cell.length_c   1.000
_cell.angle_alpha   90.00
_cell.angle_beta   90.00
_cell.angle_gamma   90.00
#
_symmetry.space_group_name_H-M   'P 1'
#
loop_
_entity.id
_entity.type
_entity.pdbx_description
1 polymer ?
#
loop_
_entity_poly.entity_id
_entity_poly.type
_entity_poly.pdbx_seq_one_letter_code
_entity_poly.pdbx_strand_id
1 'polypeptide(L)'
;MEQSIYIKCDKCLFSKNGLYAILLATTVLAGVSIALNFTLIITELSSYLTLSICSLIAAFCLYKLYAQEEHNYIFINHDEILFKQQMQKETICLKFNTLDYFETRFSEIVFSTKQEEKVVLKLNRIADEKKRWEVKEFLRNHIPQIRDNKLFVLKTA
;
A
#
# COMPACT_ATOMS: atom_id res chain seq x y z
N MET A 1 -6.28 -21.69 -19.89
CA MET A 1 -6.22 -20.24 -19.67
C MET A 1 -5.30 -20.02 -18.49
N GLU A 2 -4.14 -19.42 -18.71
CA GLU A 2 -3.17 -19.13 -17.65
C GLU A 2 -3.77 -18.04 -16.74
N GLN A 3 -3.85 -18.33 -15.45
CA GLN A 3 -4.42 -17.43 -14.45
C GLN A 3 -3.31 -16.51 -13.94
N SER A 4 -3.27 -15.27 -14.42
CA SER A 4 -2.42 -14.21 -13.86
C SER A 4 -3.23 -13.29 -12.95
N ILE A 5 -2.69 -12.94 -11.79
CA ILE A 5 -3.29 -11.98 -10.86
C ILE A 5 -2.52 -10.66 -10.96
N TYR A 6 -3.22 -9.58 -11.33
CA TYR A 6 -2.68 -8.22 -11.30
C TYR A 6 -3.46 -7.37 -10.28
N ILE A 7 -2.77 -6.88 -9.26
CA ILE A 7 -3.35 -6.01 -8.24
C ILE A 7 -2.59 -4.70 -8.21
N LYS A 8 -3.32 -3.63 -8.53
CA LYS A 8 -2.85 -2.26 -8.35
C LYS A 8 -3.10 -1.86 -6.89
N CYS A 9 -2.03 -1.66 -6.12
CA CYS A 9 -2.08 -1.29 -4.71
C CYS A 9 -2.23 0.23 -4.54
N ASP A 10 -3.36 0.77 -5.01
CA ASP A 10 -3.62 2.22 -5.09
C ASP A 10 -4.27 2.82 -3.83
N LYS A 11 -4.63 2.02 -2.83
CA LYS A 11 -5.47 2.50 -1.73
C LYS A 11 -4.67 3.25 -0.66
N CYS A 12 -4.34 4.50 -0.97
CA CYS A 12 -4.24 5.55 0.05
C CYS A 12 -5.66 6.01 0.43
N LEU A 13 -5.88 6.31 1.72
CA LEU A 13 -7.16 6.82 2.26
C LEU A 13 -7.64 8.11 1.54
N PHE A 14 -6.72 8.83 0.90
CA PHE A 14 -6.99 9.93 -0.02
C PHE A 14 -6.39 9.59 -1.39
N SER A 15 -7.22 9.61 -2.44
CA SER A 15 -6.73 9.54 -3.82
C SER A 15 -5.93 10.81 -4.15
N LYS A 16 -5.00 10.74 -5.12
CA LYS A 16 -4.28 11.94 -5.60
C LYS A 16 -5.24 13.07 -5.96
N ASN A 17 -6.34 12.72 -6.64
CA ASN A 17 -7.40 13.67 -7.00
C ASN A 17 -8.07 14.28 -5.77
N GLY A 18 -8.26 13.51 -4.70
CA GLY A 18 -8.77 14.00 -3.42
C GLY A 18 -7.80 15.00 -2.76
N LEU A 19 -6.49 14.72 -2.77
CA LEU A 19 -5.48 15.65 -2.24
C LEU A 19 -5.41 16.95 -3.04
N TYR A 20 -5.50 16.88 -4.38
CA TYR A 20 -5.59 18.07 -5.23
C TYR A 20 -6.87 18.88 -4.96
N ALA A 21 -8.01 18.21 -4.78
CA ALA A 21 -9.27 18.89 -4.45
C ALA A 21 -9.19 19.61 -3.10
N ILE A 22 -8.58 18.99 -2.09
CA ILE A 22 -8.36 19.63 -0.78
C ILE A 22 -7.42 20.84 -0.91
N LEU A 23 -6.33 20.71 -1.68
CA LEU A 23 -5.39 21.81 -1.93
C LEU A 23 -6.06 23.01 -2.63
N LEU A 24 -6.93 22.74 -3.61
CA LEU A 24 -7.71 23.77 -4.29
C LEU A 24 -8.72 24.42 -3.34
N ALA A 25 -9.43 23.62 -2.53
CA ALA A 25 -10.39 24.16 -1.57
C ALA A 25 -9.72 25.06 -0.53
N THR A 26 -8.54 24.68 0.00
CA THR A 26 -7.83 25.49 1.00
C THR A 26 -7.27 26.79 0.44
N THR A 27 -6.78 26.79 -0.81
CA THR A 27 -6.31 27.99 -1.49
C THR A 27 -7.46 28.95 -1.80
N VAL A 28 -8.62 28.45 -2.23
CA VAL A 28 -9.83 29.26 -2.40
C VAL A 28 -10.29 29.85 -1.05
N LEU A 29 -10.33 29.04 0.01
CA LEU A 29 -10.72 29.51 1.34
C LEU A 29 -9.79 30.62 1.87
N ALA A 30 -8.48 30.48 1.65
CA ALA A 30 -7.50 31.51 1.99
C ALA A 30 -7.75 32.81 1.22
N GLY A 31 -8.00 32.72 -0.10
CA GLY A 31 -8.32 33.89 -0.93
C GLY A 31 -9.60 34.60 -0.50
N VAL A 32 -10.65 33.84 -0.19
CA VAL A 32 -11.92 34.39 0.34
C VAL A 32 -11.69 35.07 1.68
N SER A 33 -10.90 34.47 2.58
CA SER A 33 -10.57 35.07 3.88
C SER A 33 -9.86 36.41 3.72
N ILE A 34 -8.89 36.53 2.80
CA ILE A 34 -8.19 37.79 2.52
C ILE A 34 -9.16 38.84 1.95
N ALA A 35 -10.00 38.46 1.00
CA ALA A 35 -10.99 39.38 0.41
C ALA A 35 -11.99 39.90 1.45
N LEU A 36 -12.48 39.01 2.32
CA LEU A 36 -13.40 39.38 3.41
C LEU A 36 -12.75 40.31 4.44
N ASN A 37 -11.47 40.09 4.75
CA ASN A 37 -10.70 41.00 5.62
C ASN A 37 -10.56 42.40 4.97
N PHE A 38 -10.22 42.46 3.68
CA PHE A 38 -10.13 43.73 2.96
C PHE A 38 -11.46 44.51 2.95
N THR A 39 -12.59 43.80 2.90
CA THR A 39 -13.93 44.41 3.02
C THR A 39 -14.38 44.68 4.46
N LEU A 40 -13.51 44.44 5.47
CA LEU A 40 -13.78 44.59 6.90
C LEU A 40 -14.95 43.72 7.42
N ILE A 41 -15.34 42.68 6.69
CA ILE A 41 -16.42 41.75 7.08
C ILE A 41 -15.92 40.81 8.19
N ILE A 42 -14.65 40.41 8.13
CA ILE A 42 -14.00 39.61 9.16
C ILE A 42 -12.82 40.36 9.77
N THR A 43 -12.48 40.02 11.01
CA THR A 43 -11.35 40.63 11.70
C THR A 43 -10.01 40.10 11.18
N GLU A 44 -8.96 40.90 11.33
CA GLU A 44 -7.59 40.49 11.01
C GLU A 44 -7.22 39.19 11.72
N LEU A 45 -7.53 39.06 13.01
CA LEU A 45 -7.25 37.85 13.80
C LEU A 45 -7.90 36.60 13.19
N SER A 46 -9.17 36.70 12.79
CA SER A 46 -9.88 35.59 12.13
C SER A 46 -9.25 35.22 10.79
N SER A 47 -8.76 36.21 10.04
CA SER A 47 -8.08 35.96 8.76
C SER A 47 -6.73 35.26 8.96
N TYR A 48 -5.93 35.68 9.95
CA TYR A 48 -4.65 35.04 10.28
C TYR A 48 -4.83 33.59 10.77
N LEU A 49 -5.86 33.33 11.58
CA LEU A 49 -6.20 31.96 11.99
C LEU A 49 -6.57 31.08 10.79
N THR A 50 -7.39 31.60 9.89
CA THR A 50 -7.81 30.87 8.68
C THR A 50 -6.61 30.56 7.78
N LEU A 51 -5.74 31.55 7.54
CA LEU A 51 -4.51 31.37 6.77
C LEU A 51 -3.56 30.34 7.41
N SER A 52 -3.42 30.37 8.74
CA SER A 52 -2.59 29.42 9.47
C SER A 52 -3.11 27.98 9.31
N ILE A 53 -4.42 27.76 9.44
CA ILE A 53 -5.02 26.44 9.24
C ILE A 53 -4.89 25.99 7.78
N CYS A 54 -5.18 26.87 6.81
CA CYS A 54 -5.05 26.56 5.39
C CYS A 54 -3.61 26.18 5.01
N SER A 55 -2.61 26.89 5.54
CA SER A 55 -1.20 26.60 5.28
C SER A 55 -0.76 25.24 5.82
N LEU A 56 -1.22 24.85 7.03
CA LEU A 56 -0.96 23.52 7.59
C LEU A 56 -1.59 22.41 6.75
N ILE A 57 -2.85 22.59 6.31
CA ILE A 57 -3.53 21.60 5.47
C ILE A 57 -2.85 21.51 4.10
N ALA A 58 -2.45 22.63 3.52
CA ALA A 58 -1.72 22.66 2.24
C ALA A 58 -0.36 21.95 2.36
N ALA A 59 0.41 22.23 3.42
CA ALA A 59 1.68 21.57 3.69
C ALA A 59 1.49 20.05 3.86
N PHE A 60 0.46 19.61 4.58
CA PHE A 60 0.12 18.20 4.71
C PHE A 60 -0.24 17.56 3.37
N CYS A 61 -1.04 18.23 2.53
CA CYS A 61 -1.43 17.71 1.22
C CYS A 61 -0.22 17.61 0.29
N LEU A 62 0.63 18.62 0.25
CA LEU A 62 1.87 18.62 -0.53
C LEU A 62 2.83 17.53 -0.05
N TYR A 63 3.01 17.39 1.26
CA TYR A 63 3.80 16.31 1.84
C TYR A 63 3.26 14.94 1.44
N LYS A 64 1.94 14.73 1.51
CA LYS A 64 1.32 13.48 1.08
C LYS A 64 1.47 13.23 -0.41
N LEU A 65 1.27 14.24 -1.26
CA LEU A 65 1.46 14.13 -2.71
C LEU A 65 2.91 13.81 -3.08
N TYR A 66 3.87 14.42 -2.37
CA TYR A 66 5.30 14.18 -2.55
C TYR A 66 5.72 12.79 -2.04
N ALA A 67 5.28 12.39 -0.85
CA ALA A 67 5.60 11.11 -0.23
C ALA A 67 4.82 9.92 -0.82
N GLN A 68 3.84 10.16 -1.70
CA GLN A 68 3.10 9.10 -2.38
C GLN A 68 3.95 8.55 -3.53
N GLU A 69 4.92 7.71 -3.16
CA GLU A 69 5.75 6.94 -4.09
C GLU A 69 4.94 6.01 -5.00
N GLU A 70 5.59 5.69 -6.11
CA GLU A 70 5.11 5.00 -7.31
C GLU A 70 4.12 3.87 -7.08
N HIS A 71 3.24 3.72 -8.07
CA HIS A 71 2.30 2.64 -8.29
C HIS A 71 2.84 1.30 -7.82
N ASN A 72 2.50 0.95 -6.58
CA ASN A 72 2.81 -0.36 -6.05
C ASN A 72 1.86 -1.32 -6.76
N TYR A 73 2.42 -2.32 -7.41
CA TYR A 73 1.64 -3.39 -7.99
C TYR A 73 2.16 -4.72 -7.47
N ILE A 74 1.27 -5.68 -7.44
CA ILE A 74 1.59 -7.08 -7.22
C ILE A 74 1.11 -7.79 -8.47
N PHE A 75 2.06 -8.36 -9.22
CA PHE A 75 1.78 -9.20 -10.35
C PHE A 75 2.23 -10.61 -10.02
N ILE A 76 1.33 -11.57 -10.22
CA ILE A 76 1.58 -12.98 -9.96
C ILE A 76 1.19 -13.73 -11.22
N ASN A 77 2.12 -14.44 -11.82
CA ASN A 77 1.85 -15.41 -12.89
C ASN A 77 2.12 -16.84 -12.37
N HIS A 78 2.28 -17.83 -13.25
CA HIS A 78 2.55 -19.21 -12.84
C HIS A 78 4.01 -19.47 -12.44
N ASP A 79 4.94 -18.59 -12.80
CA ASP A 79 6.38 -18.80 -12.65
C ASP A 79 7.01 -17.91 -11.57
N GLU A 80 6.46 -16.71 -11.38
CA GLU A 80 7.04 -15.65 -10.58
C GLU A 80 6.02 -14.67 -9.98
N ILE A 81 6.49 -13.98 -8.95
CA ILE A 81 5.82 -12.90 -8.22
C ILE A 81 6.67 -11.65 -8.43
N LEU A 82 6.07 -10.61 -9.00
CA LEU A 82 6.69 -9.30 -9.22
C LEU A 82 6.01 -8.26 -8.34
N PHE A 83 6.78 -7.55 -7.52
CA PHE A 83 6.28 -6.42 -6.75
C PHE A 83 7.37 -5.39 -6.42
N LYS A 84 6.97 -4.15 -6.17
CA LYS A 84 7.87 -3.10 -5.68
C LYS A 84 7.82 -3.00 -4.16
N GLN A 85 8.99 -2.93 -3.52
CA GLN A 85 9.09 -2.68 -2.09
C GLN A 85 9.10 -1.18 -1.80
N GLN A 86 8.44 -0.76 -0.72
CA GLN A 86 8.20 0.66 -0.35
C GLN A 86 9.45 1.54 -0.16
N MET A 87 10.66 0.99 -0.27
CA MET A 87 11.92 1.74 -0.12
C MET A 87 12.94 1.37 -1.21
N GLN A 88 12.57 0.53 -2.16
CA GLN A 88 13.45 0.06 -3.23
C GLN A 88 12.86 0.48 -4.57
N LYS A 89 13.67 1.15 -5.40
CA LYS A 89 13.28 1.47 -6.79
C LYS A 89 13.13 0.22 -7.65
N GLU A 90 13.77 -0.87 -7.24
CA GLU A 90 13.83 -2.11 -7.98
C GLU A 90 12.58 -2.97 -7.75
N THR A 91 12.12 -3.58 -8.83
CA THR A 91 11.07 -4.59 -8.77
C THR A 91 11.69 -5.88 -8.25
N ILE A 92 11.16 -6.38 -7.14
CA ILE A 92 11.53 -7.69 -6.63
C ILE A 92 10.83 -8.73 -7.49
N CYS A 93 11.62 -9.64 -8.05
CA CYS A 93 11.16 -10.82 -8.77
C CYS A 93 11.45 -12.06 -7.92
N LEU A 94 10.41 -12.73 -7.45
CA LEU A 94 10.50 -14.01 -6.76
C LEU A 94 9.98 -15.11 -7.66
N LYS A 95 10.86 -16.03 -8.08
CA LYS A 95 10.46 -17.21 -8.86
C LYS A 95 10.03 -18.33 -7.93
N PHE A 96 8.91 -19.01 -8.23
CA PHE A 96 8.39 -20.08 -7.36
C PHE A 96 9.39 -21.21 -7.13
N ASN A 97 10.24 -21.52 -8.11
CA ASN A 97 11.28 -22.54 -7.99
C ASN A 97 12.38 -22.23 -6.95
N THR A 98 12.55 -20.95 -6.59
CA THR A 98 13.50 -20.48 -5.57
C THR A 98 12.91 -20.38 -4.17
N LEU A 99 11.58 -20.46 -4.06
CA LEU A 99 10.87 -20.39 -2.79
C LEU A 99 10.87 -21.75 -2.10
N ASP A 100 11.05 -21.74 -0.78
CA ASP A 100 11.02 -22.92 0.07
C ASP A 100 9.69 -22.99 0.82
N TYR A 101 9.32 -21.90 1.50
CA TYR A 101 8.01 -21.76 2.15
C TYR A 101 7.53 -20.32 2.19
N PHE A 102 6.26 -20.12 2.53
CA PHE A 102 5.71 -18.80 2.80
C PHE A 102 4.80 -18.82 4.03
N GLU A 103 4.85 -17.75 4.81
CA GLU A 103 3.99 -17.52 5.98
C GLU A 103 2.96 -16.42 5.63
N THR A 104 1.68 -16.71 5.81
CA THR A 104 0.62 -15.71 5.64
C THR A 104 0.26 -15.08 6.98
N ARG A 105 0.38 -13.76 7.09
CA ARG A 105 -0.14 -12.96 8.20
C ARG A 105 -1.35 -12.16 7.76
N PHE A 106 -1.98 -11.45 8.69
CA PHE A 106 -3.12 -10.59 8.37
C PHE A 106 -2.74 -9.49 7.37
N SER A 107 -1.59 -8.86 7.58
CA SER A 107 -1.12 -7.66 6.88
C SER A 107 -0.06 -7.90 5.81
N GLU A 108 0.55 -9.09 5.77
CA GLU A 108 1.73 -9.38 4.98
C GLU A 108 1.87 -10.86 4.66
N ILE A 109 2.69 -11.17 3.66
CA ILE A 109 3.17 -12.51 3.34
C ILE A 109 4.69 -12.48 3.45
N VAL A 110 5.26 -13.41 4.20
CA VAL A 110 6.71 -13.57 4.33
C VAL A 110 7.11 -14.77 3.48
N PHE A 111 7.90 -14.53 2.45
CA PHE A 111 8.51 -15.57 1.62
C PHE A 111 9.89 -15.91 2.15
N SER A 112 10.20 -17.19 2.22
CA SER A 112 11.53 -17.70 2.53
C SER A 112 12.07 -18.41 1.30
N THR A 113 13.23 -17.98 0.83
CA THR A 113 13.91 -18.62 -0.30
C THR A 113 14.72 -19.84 0.18
N LYS A 114 15.10 -20.72 -0.75
CA LYS A 114 16.01 -21.85 -0.49
C LYS A 114 17.40 -21.41 -0.01
N GLN A 115 17.73 -20.12 -0.14
CA GLN A 115 18.97 -19.51 0.33
C GLN A 115 18.81 -18.86 1.73
N GLU A 116 17.70 -19.16 2.42
CA GLU A 116 17.33 -18.60 3.73
C GLU A 116 17.09 -17.08 3.75
N GLU A 117 16.96 -16.45 2.58
CA GLU A 117 16.57 -15.03 2.50
C GLU A 117 15.07 -14.87 2.75
N LYS A 118 14.72 -13.86 3.53
CA LYS A 118 13.33 -13.53 3.85
C LYS A 118 12.89 -12.29 3.10
N VAL A 119 11.84 -12.43 2.32
CA VAL A 119 11.27 -11.34 1.52
C VAL A 119 9.83 -11.10 1.94
N VAL A 120 9.52 -9.86 2.32
CA VAL A 120 8.21 -9.49 2.87
C VAL A 120 7.37 -8.74 1.84
N LEU A 121 6.21 -9.31 1.50
CA LEU A 121 5.18 -8.70 0.69
C LEU A 121 4.08 -8.11 1.58
N LYS A 122 3.96 -6.78 1.61
CA LYS A 122 2.92 -6.09 2.38
C LYS A 122 1.57 -6.12 1.64
N LEU A 123 0.55 -6.72 2.26
CA LEU A 123 -0.83 -6.77 1.73
C LEU A 123 -1.69 -5.59 2.18
N ASN A 124 -1.24 -4.77 3.13
CA ASN A 124 -1.99 -3.62 3.68
C ASN A 124 -2.46 -2.61 2.64
N ARG A 125 -1.86 -2.62 1.44
CA ARG A 125 -2.22 -1.70 0.34
C ARG A 125 -3.32 -2.26 -0.57
N ILE A 126 -3.75 -3.50 -0.35
CA ILE A 126 -4.89 -4.13 -1.01
C ILE A 126 -6.10 -4.01 -0.08
N ALA A 127 -6.90 -2.95 -0.18
CA ALA A 127 -8.07 -2.82 0.69
C ALA A 127 -9.31 -3.58 0.19
N ASP A 128 -9.16 -4.49 -0.77
CA ASP A 128 -10.20 -5.48 -1.08
C ASP A 128 -9.82 -6.80 -0.40
N GLU A 129 -10.62 -7.23 0.56
CA GLU A 129 -10.39 -8.46 1.32
C GLU A 129 -10.48 -9.70 0.45
N LYS A 130 -11.39 -9.72 -0.52
CA LYS A 130 -11.55 -10.85 -1.43
C LYS A 130 -10.29 -11.03 -2.29
N LYS A 131 -9.74 -9.92 -2.81
CA LYS A 131 -8.47 -9.95 -3.56
C LYS A 131 -7.27 -10.35 -2.69
N ARG A 132 -7.24 -9.92 -1.43
CA ARG A 132 -6.21 -10.40 -0.47
C ARG A 132 -6.29 -11.91 -0.27
N TRP A 133 -7.50 -12.45 -0.21
CA TRP A 133 -7.73 -13.88 -0.07
C TRP A 133 -7.38 -14.66 -1.35
N GLU A 134 -7.75 -14.15 -2.53
CA GLU A 134 -7.38 -14.73 -3.83
C GLU A 134 -5.87 -14.87 -4.00
N VAL A 135 -5.09 -13.85 -3.60
CA VAL A 135 -3.62 -13.94 -3.61
C VAL A 135 -3.11 -15.07 -2.72
N LYS A 136 -3.64 -15.18 -1.49
CA LYS A 136 -3.20 -16.21 -0.54
C LYS A 136 -3.53 -17.61 -1.03
N GLU A 137 -4.72 -17.82 -1.58
CA GLU A 137 -5.12 -19.10 -2.14
C GLU A 137 -4.32 -19.46 -3.40
N PHE A 138 -4.06 -18.49 -4.28
CA PHE A 138 -3.22 -18.71 -5.45
C PHE A 138 -1.83 -19.21 -5.03
N LEU A 139 -1.21 -18.56 -4.04
CA LEU A 139 0.10 -18.96 -3.51
C LEU A 139 0.08 -20.34 -2.84
N ARG A 140 -0.99 -20.69 -2.11
CA ARG A 140 -1.16 -22.02 -1.51
C ARG A 140 -1.21 -23.14 -2.56
N ASN A 141 -1.82 -22.87 -3.71
CA ASN A 141 -1.92 -23.84 -4.79
C ASN A 141 -0.64 -23.99 -5.61
N HIS A 142 0.22 -22.96 -5.63
CA HIS A 142 1.44 -22.93 -6.47
C HIS A 142 2.74 -23.21 -5.70
N ILE A 143 2.77 -22.96 -4.40
CA ILE A 143 3.92 -23.27 -3.55
C ILE A 143 3.56 -24.52 -2.73
N PRO A 144 4.18 -25.68 -3.03
CA PRO A 144 3.96 -26.87 -2.22
C PRO A 144 4.48 -26.60 -0.80
N GLN A 145 3.56 -26.29 0.11
CA GLN A 145 3.89 -26.26 1.52
C GLN A 145 4.21 -27.69 1.92
N ILE A 146 5.44 -27.93 2.39
CA ILE A 146 5.74 -29.17 3.13
C ILE A 146 4.86 -29.10 4.38
N ARG A 147 3.65 -29.63 4.26
CA ARG A 147 2.82 -29.97 5.40
C ARG A 147 3.65 -31.02 6.12
N ASP A 148 4.32 -30.61 7.20
CA ASP A 148 4.82 -31.55 8.18
C ASP A 148 3.68 -32.51 8.51
N ASN A 149 3.77 -33.72 7.96
CA ASN A 149 3.05 -34.88 8.45
C ASN A 149 3.63 -35.16 9.83
N LYS A 150 3.23 -34.39 10.84
CA LYS A 150 3.31 -34.77 12.26
C LYS A 150 2.28 -35.88 12.53
N LEU A 151 2.42 -37.00 11.85
CA LEU A 151 1.55 -38.14 12.02
C LEU A 151 2.20 -39.44 11.54
N PHE A 152 3.49 -39.69 11.78
CA PHE A 152 4.04 -41.04 11.58
C PHE A 152 5.35 -41.40 12.32
N VAL A 153 5.63 -40.89 13.53
CA VAL A 153 6.62 -41.55 14.42
C VAL A 153 6.25 -41.39 15.90
N LEU A 154 5.11 -41.95 16.31
CA LEU A 154 4.86 -42.39 17.69
C LEU A 154 4.04 -43.67 17.61
N LYS A 155 4.64 -44.68 16.98
CA LYS A 155 4.18 -46.07 16.99
C LYS A 155 5.39 -47.00 17.17
N THR A 156 6.26 -46.67 18.13
CA THR A 156 7.24 -47.58 18.71
C THR A 156 7.60 -47.07 20.10
N ALA A 157 6.79 -47.45 21.08
CA ALA A 157 7.19 -47.74 22.45
C ALA A 157 6.04 -48.52 23.10
#